data_AF-A0A6G0WZ18-F1
#
_entry.id   AF-A0A6G0WZ18-F1
#
_cell.length_a   1.000
_cell.length_b   1.000
_cell.length_c   1.000
_cell.angle_alpha   90.00
_cell.angle_beta   90.00
_cell.angle_gamma   90.00
#
_symmetry.space_group_name_H-M   'P 1'
#
loop_
_entity.id
_entity.type
_entity.pdbx_description
1 polymer ?
#
loop_
_entity_poly.entity_id
_entity_poly.type
_entity_poly.pdbx_seq_one_letter_code
_entity_poly.pdbx_strand_id
1 'polypeptide(L)'
;TTSAGGSITLTGGGGTSSGGSLTFSGGAASSGSGGIVTLAAGSGSSQGSVNVVDASSNSLLMISASTLTASSAAVSISSTSTMALTAGTTVTLTGTSTVVAGGPLQVNMNNFIVTSDGSTATFTVSATSGNVAMAGNLNMAGNLVISPATATITHSGATSLTISSPSVIFSGGTFVLAGSSSTPTSSVSCAAGTIMYDTSYIYVCSTLNTWYKAALAAI
;
A
#
# COMPACT_ATOMS: atom_id res chain seq x y z
N THR A 1 -60.25 10.47 -19.45
CA THR A 1 -59.40 10.54 -20.66
C THR A 1 -57.98 10.86 -20.23
N THR A 2 -57.09 9.87 -20.24
CA THR A 2 -55.69 10.03 -19.79
C THR A 2 -54.79 10.31 -20.99
N SER A 3 -54.33 11.55 -21.15
CA SER A 3 -53.39 11.97 -22.20
C SER A 3 -51.96 12.10 -21.65
N ALA A 4 -50.98 11.47 -22.32
CA ALA A 4 -49.55 11.64 -22.06
C ALA A 4 -48.85 12.35 -23.25
N GLY A 5 -47.80 13.13 -22.96
CA GLY A 5 -47.32 14.23 -23.81
C GLY A 5 -46.34 13.90 -24.95
N GLY A 6 -45.85 14.95 -25.63
CA GLY A 6 -44.96 14.89 -26.80
C GLY A 6 -43.51 15.33 -26.56
N SER A 7 -42.65 15.21 -27.59
CA SER A 7 -41.20 15.48 -27.54
C SER A 7 -40.79 16.75 -28.29
N ILE A 8 -39.63 17.32 -27.93
CA ILE A 8 -39.12 18.61 -28.43
C ILE A 8 -37.60 18.55 -28.61
N THR A 9 -37.10 19.10 -29.73
CA THR A 9 -35.68 19.33 -30.01
C THR A 9 -35.23 20.70 -29.46
N LEU A 10 -34.03 20.78 -28.91
CA LEU A 10 -33.48 21.96 -28.24
C LEU A 10 -32.14 22.36 -28.87
N THR A 11 -31.87 23.66 -29.02
CA THR A 11 -30.64 24.19 -29.63
C THR A 11 -30.24 25.49 -28.97
N GLY A 12 -28.94 25.74 -28.79
CA GLY A 12 -28.41 27.02 -28.31
C GLY A 12 -27.83 27.89 -29.43
N GLY A 13 -28.22 29.18 -29.49
CA GLY A 13 -27.51 30.22 -30.27
C GLY A 13 -26.28 30.74 -29.53
N GLY A 14 -25.49 31.63 -30.16
CA GLY A 14 -24.17 32.05 -29.64
C GLY A 14 -23.98 33.55 -29.36
N GLY A 15 -22.86 33.89 -28.71
CA GLY A 15 -22.40 35.27 -28.43
C GLY A 15 -20.87 35.39 -28.41
N THR A 16 -20.33 36.62 -28.29
CA THR A 16 -18.91 36.92 -28.60
C THR A 16 -17.85 36.37 -27.63
N SER A 17 -18.23 35.56 -26.64
CA SER A 17 -17.31 34.87 -25.72
C SER A 17 -17.68 33.41 -25.40
N SER A 18 -18.82 32.86 -25.88
CA SER A 18 -19.20 31.42 -25.82
C SER A 18 -20.45 31.09 -26.69
N GLY A 19 -20.72 29.79 -26.97
CA GLY A 19 -21.71 29.28 -27.95
C GLY A 19 -22.74 28.25 -27.41
N GLY A 20 -23.28 27.36 -28.29
CA GLY A 20 -24.32 26.35 -27.97
C GLY A 20 -24.19 25.02 -28.77
N SER A 21 -24.88 23.94 -28.35
CA SER A 21 -24.49 22.52 -28.66
C SER A 21 -25.63 21.49 -28.86
N LEU A 22 -25.41 20.42 -29.67
CA LEU A 22 -26.11 19.09 -29.68
C LEU A 22 -25.56 18.14 -30.79
N THR A 23 -25.38 16.80 -30.63
CA THR A 23 -25.32 15.73 -31.70
C THR A 23 -25.29 14.28 -31.12
N PHE A 24 -25.81 13.26 -31.86
CA PHE A 24 -25.84 11.81 -31.52
C PHE A 24 -25.69 10.89 -32.78
N SER A 25 -24.87 9.81 -32.77
CA SER A 25 -24.77 8.75 -33.83
C SER A 25 -23.86 7.57 -33.38
N GLY A 26 -23.80 6.35 -33.99
CA GLY A 26 -24.44 5.77 -35.20
C GLY A 26 -24.11 4.25 -35.43
N GLY A 27 -24.46 3.69 -36.60
CA GLY A 27 -24.33 2.26 -37.01
C GLY A 27 -22.92 1.75 -37.44
N ALA A 28 -22.69 0.41 -37.52
CA ALA A 28 -21.47 -0.17 -38.15
C ALA A 28 -21.69 -1.56 -38.79
N ALA A 29 -20.82 -1.91 -39.74
CA ALA A 29 -20.91 -3.07 -40.65
C ALA A 29 -19.48 -3.47 -41.12
N SER A 30 -19.21 -4.54 -41.88
CA SER A 30 -20.08 -5.37 -42.72
C SER A 30 -20.01 -6.89 -42.47
N SER A 31 -19.06 -7.39 -41.69
CA SER A 31 -19.24 -8.66 -40.97
C SER A 31 -19.00 -8.41 -39.48
N GLY A 32 -19.92 -8.91 -38.64
CA GLY A 32 -20.07 -8.42 -37.26
C GLY A 32 -20.99 -7.19 -37.16
N SER A 33 -21.33 -6.81 -35.93
CA SER A 33 -22.38 -5.83 -35.64
C SER A 33 -21.88 -4.40 -35.47
N GLY A 34 -22.77 -3.47 -35.79
CA GLY A 34 -22.92 -2.17 -35.17
C GLY A 34 -24.29 -1.62 -35.54
N GLY A 35 -24.73 -0.50 -35.00
CA GLY A 35 -24.13 0.41 -34.04
C GLY A 35 -25.25 1.34 -33.59
N ILE A 36 -25.17 1.87 -32.36
CA ILE A 36 -26.37 2.23 -31.61
C ILE A 36 -26.14 3.51 -30.82
N VAL A 37 -27.12 4.43 -30.88
CA VAL A 37 -27.35 5.43 -29.85
C VAL A 37 -28.83 5.49 -29.57
N THR A 38 -29.22 5.13 -28.35
CA THR A 38 -30.55 5.39 -27.81
C THR A 38 -30.40 5.80 -26.35
N LEU A 39 -30.85 7.01 -26.01
CA LEU A 39 -30.95 7.49 -24.65
C LEU A 39 -32.42 7.68 -24.31
N ALA A 40 -32.88 7.05 -23.26
CA ALA A 40 -34.10 7.40 -22.56
C ALA A 40 -34.12 6.68 -21.21
N ALA A 41 -34.56 7.37 -20.16
CA ALA A 41 -35.65 6.83 -19.38
C ALA A 41 -36.39 7.93 -18.62
N GLY A 42 -37.69 7.69 -18.47
CA GLY A 42 -38.54 8.23 -17.41
C GLY A 42 -39.44 7.07 -16.97
N SER A 43 -39.89 7.04 -15.73
CA SER A 43 -40.79 5.98 -15.24
C SER A 43 -41.65 6.42 -14.05
N GLY A 44 -42.84 5.85 -13.98
CA GLY A 44 -43.70 5.94 -12.78
C GLY A 44 -43.18 5.05 -11.66
N SER A 45 -43.41 5.44 -10.41
CA SER A 45 -42.92 4.73 -9.20
C SER A 45 -41.38 4.50 -9.12
N SER A 46 -40.58 5.22 -9.93
CA SER A 46 -39.09 5.28 -10.00
C SER A 46 -38.41 4.37 -11.05
N GLN A 47 -37.25 4.73 -11.63
CA GLN A 47 -36.79 6.08 -12.01
C GLN A 47 -36.10 6.02 -13.40
N GLY A 48 -35.77 7.16 -14.01
CA GLY A 48 -35.24 7.22 -15.38
C GLY A 48 -34.02 8.12 -15.60
N SER A 49 -33.18 7.70 -16.57
CA SER A 49 -31.77 8.07 -16.76
C SER A 49 -31.54 8.96 -17.97
N VAL A 50 -30.71 9.99 -17.82
CA VAL A 50 -30.51 11.07 -18.81
C VAL A 50 -29.01 11.46 -18.85
N ASN A 51 -28.66 12.59 -19.47
CA ASN A 51 -27.36 13.27 -19.43
C ASN A 51 -27.45 14.52 -18.52
N VAL A 52 -26.34 14.98 -17.93
CA VAL A 52 -26.27 16.29 -17.23
C VAL A 52 -25.45 17.24 -18.09
N VAL A 53 -25.71 18.52 -17.89
CA VAL A 53 -25.22 19.62 -18.71
C VAL A 53 -25.24 20.92 -17.87
N ASP A 54 -24.12 21.62 -17.70
CA ASP A 54 -24.02 22.96 -17.09
C ASP A 54 -24.34 24.12 -18.07
N ALA A 55 -23.84 25.34 -17.85
CA ALA A 55 -24.01 26.48 -18.76
C ALA A 55 -23.22 26.36 -20.09
N SER A 56 -22.09 25.65 -20.06
CA SER A 56 -21.39 25.08 -21.23
C SER A 56 -21.92 23.68 -21.58
N SER A 57 -22.98 23.25 -20.89
CA SER A 57 -23.53 21.92 -20.93
C SER A 57 -22.58 20.79 -20.48
N ASN A 58 -21.77 21.02 -19.42
CA ASN A 58 -21.03 19.98 -18.68
C ASN A 58 -21.93 18.99 -17.91
N SER A 59 -21.93 17.70 -18.27
CA SER A 59 -21.87 16.65 -17.24
C SER A 59 -20.41 16.62 -16.78
N LEU A 60 -20.03 16.74 -15.50
CA LEU A 60 -20.77 16.62 -14.23
C LEU A 60 -21.49 15.28 -13.98
N LEU A 61 -21.22 14.25 -14.82
CA LEU A 61 -21.78 12.88 -14.75
C LEU A 61 -23.30 12.76 -14.94
N MET A 62 -23.74 11.63 -15.51
CA MET A 62 -25.14 11.18 -15.40
C MET A 62 -25.28 9.68 -15.66
N ILE A 63 -26.55 9.24 -15.69
CA ILE A 63 -27.14 7.92 -15.98
C ILE A 63 -27.59 7.20 -14.69
N SER A 64 -28.90 7.23 -14.41
CA SER A 64 -29.53 6.77 -13.16
C SER A 64 -29.98 5.30 -13.20
N ALA A 65 -29.13 4.41 -13.71
CA ALA A 65 -29.27 2.97 -13.52
C ALA A 65 -28.29 2.51 -12.43
N SER A 66 -28.41 1.26 -11.96
CA SER A 66 -27.50 0.70 -10.95
C SER A 66 -26.04 0.54 -11.40
N THR A 67 -25.75 0.72 -12.70
CA THR A 67 -24.41 0.59 -13.28
C THR A 67 -24.18 1.52 -14.46
N LEU A 68 -22.97 2.09 -14.52
CA LEU A 68 -22.38 2.73 -15.70
C LEU A 68 -21.27 1.81 -16.22
N THR A 69 -21.40 1.30 -17.44
CA THR A 69 -20.42 0.42 -18.08
C THR A 69 -19.81 1.10 -19.29
N ALA A 70 -18.48 1.24 -19.32
CA ALA A 70 -17.72 1.71 -20.48
C ALA A 70 -16.80 0.59 -20.97
N SER A 71 -16.85 0.29 -22.27
CA SER A 71 -15.97 -0.68 -22.93
C SER A 71 -15.35 -0.03 -24.16
N SER A 72 -14.02 0.00 -24.21
CA SER A 72 -13.21 0.64 -25.25
C SER A 72 -11.79 0.05 -25.20
N ALA A 73 -11.04 0.15 -26.29
CA ALA A 73 -9.61 -0.19 -26.30
C ALA A 73 -8.78 0.72 -25.37
N ALA A 74 -9.25 1.94 -25.10
CA ALA A 74 -8.68 2.86 -24.13
C ALA A 74 -9.74 3.80 -23.54
N VAL A 75 -9.56 4.18 -22.27
CA VAL A 75 -10.31 5.25 -21.59
C VAL A 75 -9.29 6.11 -20.85
N SER A 76 -9.40 7.43 -20.96
CA SER A 76 -8.52 8.38 -20.27
C SER A 76 -9.36 9.33 -19.43
N ILE A 77 -8.98 9.48 -18.16
CA ILE A 77 -9.57 10.43 -17.22
C ILE A 77 -8.42 11.24 -16.65
N SER A 78 -8.53 12.57 -16.62
CA SER A 78 -7.47 13.46 -16.15
C SER A 78 -8.07 14.63 -15.37
N SER A 79 -7.33 15.11 -14.38
CA SER A 79 -7.67 16.28 -13.57
C SER A 79 -6.38 16.99 -13.19
N THR A 80 -6.37 18.32 -13.26
CA THR A 80 -5.24 19.16 -12.87
C THR A 80 -5.22 19.47 -11.36
N SER A 81 -6.26 19.08 -10.63
CA SER A 81 -6.42 19.34 -9.20
C SER A 81 -6.67 18.05 -8.42
N THR A 82 -7.84 17.43 -8.60
CA THR A 82 -8.29 16.25 -7.86
C THR A 82 -9.10 15.31 -8.73
N MET A 83 -8.86 14.00 -8.58
CA MET A 83 -9.75 12.94 -9.04
C MET A 83 -10.20 12.15 -7.82
N ALA A 84 -11.50 12.08 -7.57
CA ALA A 84 -12.07 11.32 -6.46
C ALA A 84 -12.87 10.13 -6.99
N LEU A 85 -12.55 8.93 -6.51
CA LEU A 85 -13.33 7.72 -6.75
C LEU A 85 -13.90 7.25 -5.41
N THR A 86 -15.22 7.27 -5.29
CA THR A 86 -15.92 6.87 -4.06
C THR A 86 -16.85 5.70 -4.39
N ALA A 87 -16.66 4.57 -3.71
CA ALA A 87 -17.52 3.40 -3.80
C ALA A 87 -18.10 3.07 -2.43
N GLY A 88 -19.35 2.60 -2.39
CA GLY A 88 -20.00 2.17 -1.14
C GLY A 88 -19.47 0.84 -0.59
N THR A 89 -18.71 0.09 -1.39
CA THR A 89 -18.13 -1.22 -1.01
C THR A 89 -16.66 -1.31 -1.39
N THR A 90 -16.33 -1.31 -2.69
CA THR A 90 -14.99 -1.55 -3.21
C THR A 90 -14.73 -0.78 -4.51
N VAL A 91 -13.53 -0.24 -4.66
CA VAL A 91 -12.96 0.13 -5.97
C VAL A 91 -12.06 -1.02 -6.41
N THR A 92 -12.36 -1.64 -7.54
CA THR A 92 -11.58 -2.77 -8.08
C THR A 92 -10.85 -2.34 -9.35
N LEU A 93 -9.53 -2.46 -9.34
CA LEU A 93 -8.65 -2.19 -10.48
C LEU A 93 -8.04 -3.52 -10.94
N THR A 94 -8.32 -3.94 -12.16
CA THR A 94 -7.83 -5.21 -12.73
C THR A 94 -6.97 -4.97 -13.95
N GLY A 95 -5.82 -5.64 -14.03
CA GLY A 95 -4.90 -5.58 -15.16
C GLY A 95 -3.63 -6.36 -14.85
N THR A 96 -2.66 -6.34 -15.76
CA THR A 96 -1.33 -6.93 -15.53
C THR A 96 -0.39 -6.01 -14.74
N SER A 97 -0.74 -4.73 -14.59
CA SER A 97 0.01 -3.74 -13.82
C SER A 97 -0.89 -2.60 -13.36
N THR A 98 -0.51 -1.90 -12.29
CA THR A 98 -1.10 -0.64 -11.84
C THR A 98 0.04 0.23 -11.32
N VAL A 99 0.10 1.48 -11.76
CA VAL A 99 1.19 2.41 -11.45
C VAL A 99 0.64 3.63 -10.72
N VAL A 100 1.23 3.95 -9.57
CA VAL A 100 1.01 5.19 -8.83
C VAL A 100 2.34 5.95 -8.85
N ALA A 101 2.33 7.20 -9.33
CA ALA A 101 3.53 8.00 -9.55
C ALA A 101 3.33 9.45 -9.10
N GLY A 102 4.43 10.17 -8.84
CA GLY A 102 4.43 11.59 -8.47
C GLY A 102 4.13 11.88 -6.99
N GLY A 103 3.80 10.88 -6.18
CA GLY A 103 3.51 11.04 -4.75
C GLY A 103 3.35 9.71 -4.00
N PRO A 104 3.06 9.76 -2.69
CA PRO A 104 2.87 8.57 -1.87
C PRO A 104 1.54 7.86 -2.17
N LEU A 105 1.53 6.53 -2.09
CA LEU A 105 0.31 5.76 -1.92
C LEU A 105 -0.04 5.73 -0.42
N GLN A 106 -1.17 6.33 -0.04
CA GLN A 106 -1.66 6.34 1.34
C GLN A 106 -2.84 5.39 1.51
N VAL A 107 -2.74 4.49 2.49
CA VAL A 107 -3.89 3.72 3.02
C VAL A 107 -4.21 4.29 4.40
N ASN A 108 -5.45 4.67 4.64
CA ASN A 108 -5.90 5.25 5.90
C ASN A 108 -6.97 4.35 6.55
N MET A 109 -6.99 4.26 7.88
CA MET A 109 -7.92 3.49 8.73
C MET A 109 -7.99 1.96 8.50
N ASN A 110 -7.45 1.45 7.39
CA ASN A 110 -7.52 0.04 6.99
C ASN A 110 -6.12 -0.57 6.79
N ASN A 111 -6.07 -1.90 6.75
CA ASN A 111 -4.84 -2.65 6.48
C ASN A 111 -4.46 -2.55 5.00
N PHE A 112 -3.16 -2.38 4.71
CA PHE A 112 -2.61 -2.66 3.38
C PHE A 112 -2.31 -4.17 3.28
N ILE A 113 -3.05 -4.88 2.43
CA ILE A 113 -2.91 -6.33 2.24
C ILE A 113 -2.33 -6.58 0.86
N VAL A 114 -1.20 -7.29 0.80
CA VAL A 114 -0.56 -7.72 -0.46
C VAL A 114 -0.61 -9.24 -0.53
N THR A 115 -1.30 -9.76 -1.54
CA THR A 115 -1.43 -11.20 -1.83
C THR A 115 -0.69 -11.56 -3.11
N SER A 116 -0.15 -12.78 -3.20
CA SER A 116 0.47 -13.35 -4.39
C SER A 116 -0.07 -14.76 -4.63
N ASP A 117 -0.05 -15.21 -5.88
CA ASP A 117 -0.30 -16.60 -6.26
C ASP A 117 0.90 -17.53 -6.00
N GLY A 118 2.02 -16.98 -5.52
CA GLY A 118 3.25 -17.70 -5.21
C GLY A 118 4.21 -17.86 -6.41
N SER A 119 3.87 -17.34 -7.59
CA SER A 119 4.71 -17.46 -8.80
C SER A 119 5.89 -16.49 -8.83
N THR A 120 5.80 -15.36 -8.13
CA THR A 120 6.78 -14.26 -8.16
C THR A 120 6.90 -13.55 -6.80
N ALA A 121 7.89 -12.66 -6.66
CA ALA A 121 8.12 -11.88 -5.45
C ALA A 121 6.94 -10.94 -5.12
N THR A 122 6.18 -11.28 -4.08
CA THR A 122 4.91 -10.65 -3.68
C THR A 122 5.01 -9.14 -3.42
N PHE A 123 6.09 -8.68 -2.78
CA PHE A 123 6.24 -7.30 -2.35
C PHE A 123 7.72 -6.92 -2.34
N THR A 124 8.12 -6.06 -3.28
CA THR A 124 9.48 -5.53 -3.37
C THR A 124 9.44 -4.05 -3.07
N VAL A 125 10.14 -3.62 -2.01
CA VAL A 125 10.35 -2.22 -1.69
C VAL A 125 11.80 -1.87 -1.99
N SER A 126 12.02 -0.95 -2.92
CA SER A 126 13.32 -0.37 -3.20
C SER A 126 13.25 1.14 -3.05
N ALA A 127 14.29 1.74 -2.49
CA ALA A 127 14.44 3.18 -2.34
C ALA A 127 15.77 3.58 -2.99
N THR A 128 15.72 4.46 -3.99
CA THR A 128 16.93 5.00 -4.64
C THR A 128 17.69 5.96 -3.71
N SER A 129 16.99 6.52 -2.71
CA SER A 129 17.57 7.31 -1.63
C SER A 129 16.68 7.23 -0.38
N GLY A 130 17.28 7.44 0.80
CA GLY A 130 16.58 7.37 2.08
C GLY A 130 16.37 5.95 2.60
N ASN A 131 15.62 5.85 3.70
CA ASN A 131 15.41 4.60 4.44
C ASN A 131 13.96 4.12 4.29
N VAL A 132 13.74 2.80 4.28
CA VAL A 132 12.43 2.22 4.58
C VAL A 132 12.25 2.27 6.10
N ALA A 133 11.30 3.08 6.57
CA ALA A 133 11.01 3.24 8.00
C ALA A 133 9.68 2.56 8.36
N MET A 134 9.65 1.90 9.53
CA MET A 134 8.45 1.31 10.11
C MET A 134 8.25 1.89 11.51
N ALA A 135 7.12 2.56 11.74
CA ALA A 135 6.82 3.23 13.02
C ALA A 135 6.30 2.27 14.12
N GLY A 136 6.57 0.98 13.98
CA GLY A 136 6.06 -0.08 14.84
C GLY A 136 6.71 -1.43 14.50
N ASN A 137 6.15 -2.52 15.02
CA ASN A 137 6.76 -3.85 14.92
C ASN A 137 6.70 -4.40 13.47
N LEU A 138 7.83 -4.92 13.00
CA LEU A 138 7.88 -5.83 11.86
C LEU A 138 7.72 -7.28 12.36
N ASN A 139 6.59 -7.91 12.04
CA ASN A 139 6.36 -9.33 12.32
C ASN A 139 6.57 -10.15 11.04
N MET A 140 7.44 -11.16 11.08
CA MET A 140 7.74 -12.06 9.97
C MET A 140 7.50 -13.50 10.38
N ALA A 141 6.50 -14.15 9.78
CA ALA A 141 6.20 -15.56 10.04
C ALA A 141 7.19 -16.53 9.37
N GLY A 142 7.90 -16.06 8.34
CA GLY A 142 9.00 -16.77 7.68
C GLY A 142 10.35 -16.11 7.97
N ASN A 143 11.37 -16.48 7.20
CA ASN A 143 12.74 -16.05 7.43
C ASN A 143 12.96 -14.55 7.12
N LEU A 144 13.66 -13.85 8.00
CA LEU A 144 14.34 -12.60 7.67
C LEU A 144 15.73 -12.93 7.11
N VAL A 145 15.97 -12.60 5.83
CA VAL A 145 17.28 -12.75 5.18
C VAL A 145 17.86 -11.37 4.95
N ILE A 146 19.07 -11.15 5.47
CA ILE A 146 19.82 -9.90 5.32
C ILE A 146 21.13 -10.25 4.59
N SER A 147 21.20 -9.93 3.30
CA SER A 147 22.24 -10.44 2.38
C SER A 147 23.35 -9.47 1.93
N PRO A 148 23.22 -8.13 1.97
CA PRO A 148 24.32 -7.25 1.58
C PRO A 148 25.55 -7.40 2.50
N ALA A 149 26.75 -7.41 1.93
CA ALA A 149 28.00 -7.63 2.67
C ALA A 149 28.28 -6.57 3.76
N THR A 150 27.65 -5.41 3.67
CA THR A 150 27.76 -4.28 4.63
C THR A 150 26.52 -4.11 5.51
N ALA A 151 25.59 -5.08 5.51
CA ALA A 151 24.35 -4.93 6.25
C ALA A 151 24.55 -5.02 7.77
N THR A 152 23.86 -4.15 8.50
CA THR A 152 23.97 -4.01 9.96
C THR A 152 22.60 -4.05 10.63
N ILE A 153 22.53 -4.65 11.81
CA ILE A 153 21.41 -4.50 12.74
C ILE A 153 21.89 -3.61 13.88
N THR A 154 21.34 -2.41 14.01
CA THR A 154 21.70 -1.45 15.06
C THR A 154 20.52 -1.19 15.97
N HIS A 155 20.65 -1.54 17.25
CA HIS A 155 19.69 -1.18 18.30
C HIS A 155 20.25 -0.02 19.12
N SER A 156 19.81 1.20 18.82
CA SER A 156 20.23 2.44 19.51
C SER A 156 19.27 2.91 20.62
N GLY A 157 18.16 2.19 20.85
CA GLY A 157 17.24 2.49 21.95
C GLY A 157 17.84 2.19 23.32
N ALA A 158 17.31 2.82 24.37
CA ALA A 158 17.78 2.64 25.75
C ALA A 158 17.42 1.27 26.40
N THR A 159 16.80 0.37 25.63
CA THR A 159 16.35 -0.97 26.01
C THR A 159 17.30 -2.07 25.49
N SER A 160 16.89 -3.34 25.58
CA SER A 160 17.64 -4.49 25.06
C SER A 160 17.22 -4.91 23.65
N LEU A 161 18.17 -5.35 22.82
CA LEU A 161 17.89 -6.25 21.70
C LEU A 161 17.76 -7.68 22.23
N THR A 162 16.59 -8.29 22.06
CA THR A 162 16.33 -9.68 22.50
C THR A 162 16.27 -10.61 21.30
N ILE A 163 17.06 -11.69 21.30
CA ILE A 163 17.03 -12.75 20.30
C ILE A 163 16.51 -14.02 20.98
N SER A 164 15.28 -14.44 20.65
CA SER A 164 14.68 -15.68 21.15
C SER A 164 14.75 -16.76 20.08
N SER A 165 15.71 -17.66 20.21
CA SER A 165 15.94 -18.78 19.29
C SER A 165 16.49 -19.99 20.05
N PRO A 166 16.19 -21.24 19.65
CA PRO A 166 16.86 -22.43 20.17
C PRO A 166 18.39 -22.43 19.92
N SER A 167 18.87 -21.66 18.94
CA SER A 167 20.29 -21.54 18.62
C SER A 167 20.62 -20.19 17.97
N VAL A 168 21.78 -19.61 18.30
CA VAL A 168 22.37 -18.46 17.61
C VAL A 168 23.76 -18.90 17.13
N ILE A 169 23.98 -18.87 15.82
CA ILE A 169 25.20 -19.37 15.18
C ILE A 169 25.91 -18.20 14.48
N PHE A 170 27.18 -17.99 14.83
CA PHE A 170 28.07 -17.04 14.16
C PHE A 170 29.02 -17.83 13.24
N SER A 171 28.61 -18.06 12.00
CA SER A 171 29.38 -18.83 11.01
C SER A 171 30.47 -17.97 10.36
N GLY A 172 31.52 -17.68 11.13
CA GLY A 172 32.68 -16.87 10.71
C GLY A 172 32.70 -15.45 11.28
N GLY A 173 33.79 -14.73 11.01
CA GLY A 173 34.03 -13.38 11.55
C GLY A 173 34.48 -13.39 13.01
N THR A 174 34.24 -12.28 13.72
CA THR A 174 34.60 -12.09 15.13
C THR A 174 33.38 -11.65 15.93
N PHE A 175 33.15 -12.28 17.08
CA PHE A 175 32.15 -11.82 18.04
C PHE A 175 32.80 -10.82 19.01
N VAL A 176 32.27 -9.58 19.07
CA VAL A 176 32.84 -8.50 19.88
C VAL A 176 31.77 -7.98 20.86
N LEU A 177 32.02 -8.15 22.15
CA LEU A 177 31.14 -7.68 23.24
C LEU A 177 31.58 -6.32 23.79
N ALA A 178 31.64 -5.28 22.96
CA ALA A 178 32.05 -3.96 23.46
C ALA A 178 31.11 -3.43 24.56
N GLY A 179 31.65 -3.17 25.76
CA GLY A 179 30.94 -2.48 26.86
C GLY A 179 30.56 -3.32 28.09
N SER A 180 30.75 -4.65 28.07
CA SER A 180 30.47 -5.51 29.24
C SER A 180 31.71 -5.67 30.15
N SER A 181 32.32 -4.54 30.55
CA SER A 181 33.69 -4.47 31.08
C SER A 181 33.80 -4.24 32.60
N SER A 182 32.91 -4.80 33.40
CA SER A 182 32.94 -4.64 34.87
C SER A 182 33.04 -5.99 35.58
N THR A 183 33.97 -6.08 36.52
CA THR A 183 34.13 -7.21 37.44
C THR A 183 32.86 -7.37 38.30
N PRO A 184 32.08 -8.46 38.17
CA PRO A 184 30.93 -8.67 39.04
C PRO A 184 31.38 -8.97 40.48
N THR A 185 30.73 -8.35 41.47
CA THR A 185 30.96 -8.64 42.89
C THR A 185 30.01 -9.74 43.36
N SER A 186 30.43 -10.52 44.37
CA SER A 186 29.62 -11.60 44.98
C SER A 186 28.32 -11.13 45.66
N SER A 187 28.15 -9.80 45.81
CA SER A 187 26.94 -9.15 46.33
C SER A 187 25.88 -8.84 45.26
N VAL A 188 26.20 -8.96 43.97
CA VAL A 188 25.30 -8.61 42.86
C VAL A 188 24.62 -9.85 42.31
N SER A 189 23.30 -9.91 42.45
CA SER A 189 22.47 -10.93 41.81
C SER A 189 22.56 -10.84 40.29
N CYS A 190 22.66 -12.00 39.64
CA CYS A 190 22.81 -12.13 38.20
C CYS A 190 21.74 -13.06 37.60
N ALA A 191 21.37 -12.82 36.34
CA ALA A 191 20.50 -13.72 35.61
C ALA A 191 21.32 -14.88 35.01
N ALA A 192 20.83 -16.12 35.12
CA ALA A 192 21.50 -17.29 34.59
C ALA A 192 21.86 -17.13 33.10
N GLY A 193 23.08 -17.47 32.71
CA GLY A 193 23.57 -17.30 31.34
C GLY A 193 24.08 -15.88 31.02
N THR A 194 24.01 -14.91 31.94
CA THR A 194 24.66 -13.60 31.75
C THR A 194 26.17 -13.79 31.61
N ILE A 195 26.76 -13.17 30.58
CA ILE A 195 28.22 -13.15 30.34
C ILE A 195 28.74 -11.72 30.54
N MET A 196 29.80 -11.59 31.33
CA MET A 196 30.54 -10.34 31.54
C MET A 196 32.04 -10.62 31.40
N TYR A 197 32.86 -9.59 31.24
CA TYR A 197 34.30 -9.73 31.27
C TYR A 197 34.98 -8.50 31.90
N ASP A 198 36.26 -8.64 32.19
CA ASP A 198 37.14 -7.51 32.45
C ASP A 198 38.50 -7.75 31.75
N THR A 199 39.54 -7.03 32.12
CA THR A 199 40.89 -7.19 31.55
C THR A 199 41.57 -8.52 31.91
N SER A 200 40.98 -9.33 32.80
CA SER A 200 41.65 -10.48 33.42
C SER A 200 40.78 -11.74 33.49
N TYR A 201 39.45 -11.62 33.38
CA TYR A 201 38.54 -12.76 33.45
C TYR A 201 37.32 -12.61 32.53
N ILE A 202 36.81 -13.75 32.06
CA ILE A 202 35.41 -13.88 31.59
C ILE A 202 34.57 -14.47 32.72
N TYR A 203 33.35 -13.97 32.88
CA TYR A 203 32.40 -14.34 33.92
C TYR A 203 31.12 -14.90 33.31
N VAL A 204 30.58 -15.96 33.90
CA VAL A 204 29.28 -16.56 33.52
C VAL A 204 28.44 -16.77 34.78
N CYS A 205 27.21 -16.26 34.77
CA CYS A 205 26.26 -16.48 35.86
C CYS A 205 25.58 -17.86 35.72
N SER A 206 25.55 -18.65 36.79
CA SER A 206 24.85 -19.94 36.83
C SER A 206 23.36 -19.81 37.15
N THR A 207 22.64 -20.93 37.04
CA THR A 207 21.24 -21.06 37.50
C THR A 207 21.06 -20.85 39.01
N LEU A 208 22.14 -20.89 39.78
CA LEU A 208 22.15 -20.65 41.24
C LEU A 208 22.54 -19.21 41.60
N ASN A 209 22.34 -18.24 40.70
CA ASN A 209 22.61 -16.82 40.95
C ASN A 209 24.08 -16.59 41.42
N THR A 210 25.02 -17.36 40.84
CA THR A 210 26.43 -17.40 41.26
C THR A 210 27.34 -17.19 40.06
N TRP A 211 28.31 -16.29 40.20
CA TRP A 211 29.31 -16.01 39.17
C TRP A 211 30.45 -17.03 39.18
N TYR A 212 30.66 -17.68 38.04
CA TYR A 212 31.86 -18.45 37.73
C TYR A 212 32.77 -17.62 36.85
N LYS A 213 34.09 -17.78 36.97
CA LYS A 213 35.06 -17.04 36.18
C LYS A 213 36.17 -17.93 35.62
N ALA A 214 36.65 -17.59 34.42
CA ALA A 214 37.84 -18.17 33.82
C ALA A 214 38.85 -17.06 33.49
N ALA A 215 40.14 -17.30 33.75
CA ALA A 215 41.19 -16.31 33.54
C ALA A 215 41.44 -16.09 32.03
N LEU A 216 41.59 -14.83 31.65
CA LEU A 216 42.06 -14.44 30.32
C LEU A 216 43.59 -14.42 30.34
N ALA A 217 44.20 -15.20 29.46
CA ALA A 217 45.63 -15.11 29.18
C ALA A 217 45.85 -14.14 28.00
N ALA A 218 46.87 -13.29 28.11
CA ALA A 218 47.37 -12.58 26.94
C ALA A 218 47.99 -13.59 25.96
N ILE A 219 47.78 -13.35 24.66
CA ILE A 219 48.31 -14.13 23.54
C ILE A 219 49.29 -13.24 22.77
#